data_AF-A0A9W6WIU6-F1
#
_entry.id   AF-A0A9W6WIU6-F1
#
_cell.length_a   1.000
_cell.length_b   1.000
_cell.length_c   1.000
_cell.angle_alpha   90.00
_cell.angle_beta   90.00
_cell.angle_gamma   90.00
#
_symmetry.space_group_name_H-M   'P 1'
#
loop_
_entity.id
_entity.type
_entity.pdbx_description
1 polymer ?
#
loop_
_entity_poly.entity_id
_entity_poly.type
_entity_poly.pdbx_seq_one_letter_code
_entity_poly.pdbx_strand_id
1 'polypeptide(L)'
;MIIESLDKKTAVKQANVFVRFLLQALEYRAISKFDNNTIHRIEASIYNCAIQYVMKLNDKSFRPLFASVCRWAFDGEGSVTSIDEIDRMKSFFKFFTKLQESLRSIITSYYSYLLDSTEELLNKFVDGSIKDINLRRLVLISLTASFKSDQDEYWQSQARYETIVKALTSQFANVEDGIGKYLVKAVTSLVQDTSSSDEYNKMVNELIISHMRADCKPREKFWAVRTLKTIYKKSGEHWFSLLPQLVPIIAELLEDDDEDVEMEVRTGLAKVIEEVMGEPLDKYLD
;
A
#
# COMPACT_ATOMS: atom_id res chain seq x y z
N MET A 1 -29.97 -13.95 -2.62
CA MET A 1 -30.09 -13.33 -1.28
C MET A 1 -30.25 -11.83 -1.51
N ILE A 2 -31.45 -11.26 -1.36
CA ILE A 2 -31.68 -9.85 -1.73
C ILE A 2 -31.26 -8.98 -0.53
N ILE A 3 -29.96 -8.71 -0.40
CA ILE A 3 -29.43 -7.76 0.60
C ILE A 3 -30.01 -6.36 0.37
N GLU A 4 -30.32 -6.03 -0.88
CA GLU A 4 -30.94 -4.77 -1.27
C GLU A 4 -32.26 -4.51 -0.54
N SER A 5 -33.09 -5.53 -0.37
CA SER A 5 -34.40 -5.45 0.29
C SER A 5 -34.32 -5.57 1.81
N LEU A 6 -33.13 -5.81 2.38
CA LEU A 6 -32.94 -5.86 3.82
C LEU A 6 -33.01 -4.45 4.42
N ASP A 7 -33.85 -4.28 5.44
CA ASP A 7 -33.93 -3.03 6.19
C ASP A 7 -32.73 -2.87 7.14
N LYS A 8 -32.35 -1.62 7.42
CA LYS A 8 -31.16 -1.30 8.23
C LYS A 8 -31.24 -1.88 9.65
N LYS A 9 -32.44 -1.94 10.26
CA LYS A 9 -32.61 -2.44 11.63
C LYS A 9 -32.36 -3.94 11.69
N THR A 10 -32.85 -4.69 10.71
CA THR A 10 -32.58 -6.13 10.58
C THR A 10 -31.11 -6.39 10.24
N ALA A 11 -30.50 -5.58 9.35
CA ALA A 11 -29.08 -5.69 9.03
C ALA A 11 -28.18 -5.52 10.27
N VAL A 12 -28.46 -4.54 11.13
CA VAL A 12 -27.72 -4.36 12.38
C VAL A 12 -27.91 -5.56 13.33
N LYS A 13 -29.14 -6.08 13.46
CA LYS A 13 -29.43 -7.25 14.31
C LYS A 13 -28.74 -8.53 13.83
N GLN A 14 -28.65 -8.73 12.52
CA GLN A 14 -28.08 -9.94 11.90
C GLN A 14 -26.59 -9.81 11.57
N ALA A 15 -25.97 -8.68 11.90
CA ALA A 15 -24.60 -8.35 11.52
C ALA A 15 -23.56 -9.42 11.90
N ASN A 16 -23.65 -9.96 13.13
CA ASN A 16 -22.74 -11.01 13.58
C ASN A 16 -22.90 -12.31 12.80
N VAL A 17 -24.15 -12.66 12.43
CA VAL A 17 -24.44 -13.85 11.62
C VAL A 17 -23.88 -13.65 10.21
N PHE A 18 -24.09 -12.47 9.64
CA PHE A 18 -23.56 -12.11 8.33
C PHE A 18 -22.03 -12.16 8.29
N VAL A 19 -21.35 -11.61 9.30
CA VAL A 19 -19.88 -11.64 9.36
C VAL A 19 -19.36 -13.07 9.46
N ARG A 20 -19.97 -13.93 10.27
CA ARG A 20 -19.59 -15.36 10.33
C ARG A 20 -19.70 -16.03 8.96
N PHE A 21 -20.80 -15.76 8.24
CA PHE A 21 -20.97 -16.22 6.87
C PHE A 21 -19.89 -15.64 5.94
N LEU A 22 -19.60 -14.35 6.04
CA LEU A 22 -18.58 -13.69 5.23
C LEU A 22 -17.20 -14.30 5.45
N LEU A 23 -16.78 -14.54 6.70
CA LEU A 23 -15.49 -15.16 7.00
C LEU A 23 -15.37 -16.54 6.36
N GLN A 24 -16.40 -17.39 6.49
CA GLN A 24 -16.43 -18.70 5.83
C GLN A 24 -16.39 -18.56 4.29
N ALA A 25 -17.05 -17.55 3.73
CA ALA A 25 -17.03 -17.29 2.30
C ALA A 25 -15.65 -16.80 1.82
N LEU A 26 -14.90 -16.05 2.63
CA LEU A 26 -13.53 -15.62 2.32
C LEU A 26 -12.52 -16.78 2.38
N GLU A 27 -12.84 -17.84 3.10
CA GLU A 27 -12.06 -19.09 3.14
C GLU A 27 -12.36 -20.02 1.96
N TYR A 28 -13.34 -19.69 1.12
CA TYR A 28 -13.85 -20.56 0.07
C TYR A 28 -12.75 -21.09 -0.88
N ARG A 29 -11.74 -20.27 -1.20
CA ARG A 29 -10.63 -20.70 -2.06
C ARG A 29 -9.90 -21.92 -1.49
N ALA A 30 -9.74 -22.01 -0.16
CA ALA A 30 -9.02 -23.10 0.48
C ALA A 30 -9.75 -24.46 0.39
N ILE A 31 -11.07 -24.44 0.21
CA ILE A 31 -11.91 -25.66 0.15
C ILE A 31 -12.44 -25.96 -1.26
N SER A 32 -12.24 -25.04 -2.20
CA SER A 32 -12.77 -25.13 -3.55
C SER A 32 -11.88 -25.97 -4.47
N LYS A 33 -12.52 -26.72 -5.37
CA LYS A 33 -11.86 -27.43 -6.48
C LYS A 33 -12.17 -26.81 -7.85
N PHE A 34 -12.77 -25.62 -7.86
CA PHE A 34 -13.08 -24.92 -9.10
C PHE A 34 -11.83 -24.32 -9.75
N ASP A 35 -11.92 -24.02 -11.04
CA ASP A 35 -10.87 -23.31 -11.74
C ASP A 35 -10.73 -21.86 -11.25
N ASN A 36 -9.56 -21.26 -11.49
CA ASN A 36 -9.25 -19.91 -11.01
C ASN A 36 -10.22 -18.83 -11.50
N ASN A 37 -10.77 -18.95 -12.71
CA ASN A 37 -11.72 -17.95 -13.23
C ASN A 37 -13.04 -18.03 -12.50
N THR A 38 -13.54 -19.24 -12.26
CA THR A 38 -14.74 -19.47 -11.46
C THR A 38 -14.55 -18.98 -10.03
N ILE A 39 -13.41 -19.27 -9.39
CA ILE A 39 -13.09 -18.76 -8.05
C ILE A 39 -13.13 -17.22 -8.03
N HIS A 40 -12.49 -16.55 -9.00
CA HIS A 40 -12.50 -15.09 -9.07
C HIS A 40 -13.91 -14.50 -9.23
N ARG A 41 -14.78 -15.13 -10.02
CA ARG A 41 -16.18 -14.70 -10.18
C ARG A 41 -16.95 -14.82 -8.88
N ILE A 42 -16.77 -15.93 -8.15
CA ILE A 42 -17.41 -16.17 -6.86
C ILE A 42 -16.91 -15.18 -5.81
N GLU A 43 -15.60 -14.97 -5.72
CA GLU A 43 -14.99 -13.96 -4.84
C GLU A 43 -15.56 -12.57 -5.13
N ALA A 44 -15.67 -12.17 -6.39
CA ALA A 44 -16.27 -10.89 -6.76
C ALA A 44 -17.74 -10.77 -6.31
N SER A 45 -18.53 -11.84 -6.44
CA SER A 45 -19.90 -11.87 -5.91
C SER A 45 -19.95 -11.76 -4.38
N ILE A 46 -19.02 -12.41 -3.67
CA ILE A 46 -18.90 -12.33 -2.20
C ILE A 46 -18.54 -10.90 -1.78
N TYR A 47 -17.57 -10.27 -2.45
CA TYR A 47 -17.17 -8.90 -2.12
C TYR A 47 -18.29 -7.91 -2.37
N ASN A 48 -19.00 -8.02 -3.49
CA ASN A 48 -20.16 -7.16 -3.77
C ASN A 48 -21.28 -7.34 -2.74
N CYS A 49 -21.57 -8.59 -2.37
CA CYS A 49 -22.53 -8.93 -1.33
C CYS A 49 -22.16 -8.28 0.02
N ALA A 50 -20.89 -8.39 0.42
CA ALA A 50 -20.37 -7.77 1.64
C ALA A 50 -20.44 -6.24 1.60
N ILE A 51 -20.03 -5.61 0.50
CA ILE A 51 -20.08 -4.14 0.34
C ILE A 51 -21.53 -3.65 0.48
N GLN A 52 -22.48 -4.30 -0.21
CA GLN A 52 -23.90 -3.94 -0.11
C GLN A 52 -24.44 -4.09 1.32
N TYR A 53 -23.98 -5.10 2.06
CA TYR A 53 -24.35 -5.26 3.47
C TYR A 53 -23.76 -4.17 4.35
N VAL A 54 -22.47 -3.87 4.19
CA VAL A 54 -21.77 -2.84 4.97
C VAL A 54 -22.43 -1.47 4.77
N MET A 55 -22.89 -1.15 3.56
CA MET A 55 -23.65 0.08 3.26
C MET A 55 -24.98 0.21 4.02
N LYS A 56 -25.50 -0.88 4.62
CA LYS A 56 -26.70 -0.86 5.47
C LYS A 56 -26.37 -0.61 6.95
N LEU A 57 -25.11 -0.74 7.35
CA LEU A 57 -24.64 -0.54 8.71
C LEU A 57 -24.22 0.92 8.94
N ASN A 58 -24.27 1.35 10.20
CA ASN A 58 -23.62 2.60 10.61
C ASN A 58 -22.22 2.28 11.18
N ASP A 59 -21.40 3.33 11.30
CA ASP A 59 -20.02 3.22 11.78
C ASP A 59 -19.91 2.49 13.13
N LYS A 60 -20.76 2.84 14.10
CA LYS A 60 -20.82 2.19 15.42
C LYS A 60 -21.05 0.68 15.35
N SER A 61 -21.88 0.24 14.40
CA SER A 61 -22.18 -1.19 14.23
C SER A 61 -21.13 -1.90 13.39
N PHE A 62 -20.48 -1.21 12.46
CA PHE A 62 -19.53 -1.83 11.53
C PHE A 62 -18.11 -1.95 12.09
N ARG A 63 -17.63 -0.98 12.88
CA ARG A 63 -16.29 -1.03 13.52
C ARG A 63 -15.96 -2.35 14.24
N PRO A 64 -16.79 -2.86 15.18
CA PRO A 64 -16.47 -4.12 15.86
C PRO A 64 -16.47 -5.33 14.93
N LEU A 65 -17.28 -5.29 13.86
CA LEU A 65 -17.32 -6.34 12.85
C LEU A 65 -16.04 -6.34 12.00
N PHE A 66 -15.61 -5.15 11.56
CA PHE A 66 -14.37 -5.01 10.81
C PHE A 66 -13.15 -5.42 11.64
N ALA A 67 -13.12 -5.06 12.92
CA ALA A 67 -12.09 -5.54 13.83
C ALA A 67 -12.08 -7.08 13.94
N SER A 68 -13.25 -7.73 13.95
CA SER A 68 -13.33 -9.20 13.90
C SER A 68 -12.81 -9.77 12.59
N VAL A 69 -13.01 -9.09 11.46
CA VAL A 69 -12.44 -9.50 10.17
C VAL A 69 -10.91 -9.34 10.16
N CYS A 70 -10.37 -8.32 10.82
CA CYS A 70 -8.92 -8.15 10.98
C CYS A 70 -8.32 -9.26 11.87
N ARG A 71 -8.91 -9.55 13.03
CA ARG A 71 -8.45 -10.64 13.91
C ARG A 71 -8.56 -12.01 13.24
N TRP A 72 -9.61 -12.22 12.44
CA TRP A 72 -9.66 -13.39 11.57
C TRP A 72 -8.45 -13.42 10.63
N ALA A 73 -8.17 -12.33 9.92
CA ALA A 73 -7.08 -12.27 8.94
C ALA A 73 -5.69 -12.53 9.56
N PHE A 74 -5.34 -11.82 10.62
CA PHE A 74 -4.00 -11.84 11.20
C PHE A 74 -3.83 -12.92 12.27
N ASP A 75 -4.80 -13.09 13.18
CA ASP A 75 -4.68 -14.02 14.33
C ASP A 75 -5.30 -15.40 14.06
N GLY A 76 -6.06 -15.54 12.96
CA GLY A 76 -6.81 -16.76 12.66
C GLY A 76 -8.05 -16.96 13.54
N GLU A 77 -8.51 -15.91 14.23
CA GLU A 77 -9.68 -15.99 15.10
C GLU A 77 -10.93 -16.41 14.30
N GLY A 78 -11.55 -17.50 14.73
CA GLY A 78 -12.79 -18.01 14.10
C GLY A 78 -12.57 -18.66 12.73
N SER A 79 -11.32 -18.94 12.34
CA SER A 79 -11.02 -19.75 11.16
C SER A 79 -11.59 -21.16 11.34
N VAL A 80 -12.43 -21.59 10.40
CA VAL A 80 -13.12 -22.90 10.48
C VAL A 80 -12.47 -23.91 9.54
N THR A 81 -11.87 -23.42 8.46
CA THR A 81 -11.09 -24.25 7.54
C THR A 81 -9.63 -24.30 7.95
N SER A 82 -8.91 -25.31 7.43
CA SER A 82 -7.45 -25.40 7.52
C SER A 82 -6.75 -24.43 6.54
N ILE A 83 -7.30 -23.22 6.36
CA ILE A 83 -6.69 -22.18 5.52
C ILE A 83 -5.39 -21.72 6.16
N ASP A 84 -4.37 -21.58 5.32
CA ASP A 84 -3.08 -21.05 5.74
C ASP A 84 -3.18 -19.54 6.06
N GLU A 85 -2.33 -19.08 6.99
CA GLU A 85 -2.25 -17.67 7.40
C GLU A 85 -2.04 -16.73 6.19
N ILE A 86 -1.13 -17.07 5.28
CA ILE A 86 -0.81 -16.24 4.11
C ILE A 86 -2.02 -16.12 3.19
N ASP A 87 -2.72 -17.23 2.95
CA ASP A 87 -3.89 -17.23 2.06
C ASP A 87 -5.08 -16.48 2.67
N ARG A 88 -5.23 -16.54 4.00
CA ARG A 88 -6.20 -15.75 4.74
C ARG A 88 -5.93 -14.24 4.61
N MET A 89 -4.67 -13.82 4.79
CA MET A 89 -4.26 -12.42 4.59
C MET A 89 -4.46 -11.98 3.13
N LYS A 90 -4.18 -12.84 2.13
CA LYS A 90 -4.46 -12.52 0.72
C LYS A 90 -5.95 -12.28 0.49
N SER A 91 -6.82 -13.16 1.01
CA SER A 91 -8.27 -12.99 0.92
C SER A 91 -8.72 -11.68 1.59
N PHE A 92 -8.19 -11.39 2.77
CA PHE A 92 -8.44 -10.14 3.48
C PHE A 92 -8.05 -8.92 2.66
N PHE A 93 -6.79 -8.80 2.20
CA PHE A 93 -6.35 -7.61 1.46
C PHE A 93 -7.07 -7.45 0.11
N LYS A 94 -7.46 -8.55 -0.56
CA LYS A 94 -8.33 -8.47 -1.76
C LYS A 94 -9.70 -7.88 -1.44
N PHE A 95 -10.35 -8.39 -0.39
CA PHE A 95 -11.65 -7.90 0.05
C PHE A 95 -11.56 -6.43 0.53
N PHE A 96 -10.58 -6.14 1.37
CA PHE A 96 -10.41 -4.80 1.95
C PHE A 96 -10.10 -3.76 0.89
N THR A 97 -9.25 -4.07 -0.10
CA THR A 97 -9.03 -3.18 -1.26
C THR A 97 -10.34 -2.87 -1.99
N LYS A 98 -11.20 -3.88 -2.22
CA LYS A 98 -12.50 -3.67 -2.86
C LYS A 98 -13.46 -2.84 -2.00
N LEU A 99 -13.40 -3.03 -0.69
CA LEU A 99 -14.14 -2.22 0.27
C LEU A 99 -13.68 -0.75 0.24
N GLN A 100 -12.36 -0.50 0.19
CA GLN A 100 -11.77 0.84 0.04
C GLN A 100 -12.17 1.52 -1.26
N GLU A 101 -12.12 0.82 -2.39
CA GLU A 101 -12.56 1.36 -3.68
C GLU A 101 -14.04 1.79 -3.65
N SER A 102 -14.89 1.08 -2.90
CA SER A 102 -16.32 1.36 -2.82
C SER A 102 -16.69 2.44 -1.79
N LEU A 103 -16.06 2.44 -0.61
CA LEU A 103 -16.41 3.34 0.49
C LEU A 103 -15.55 4.62 0.52
N ARG A 104 -14.38 4.60 -0.11
CA ARG A 104 -13.41 5.70 -0.16
C ARG A 104 -13.06 6.23 1.25
N SER A 105 -13.20 7.53 1.49
CA SER A 105 -12.82 8.19 2.76
C SER A 105 -13.48 7.59 3.99
N ILE A 106 -14.72 7.07 3.85
CA ILE A 106 -15.48 6.46 4.96
C ILE A 106 -14.69 5.31 5.63
N ILE A 107 -13.91 4.56 4.85
CA ILE A 107 -13.18 3.39 5.38
C ILE A 107 -11.71 3.71 5.71
N THR A 108 -11.17 4.87 5.33
CA THR A 108 -9.74 5.18 5.55
C THR A 108 -9.37 5.09 7.04
N SER A 109 -10.21 5.63 7.93
CA SER A 109 -9.99 5.56 9.38
C SER A 109 -10.03 4.14 9.98
N TYR A 110 -10.52 3.14 9.22
CA TYR A 110 -10.53 1.74 9.64
C TYR A 110 -9.16 1.10 9.49
N TYR A 111 -8.21 1.74 8.79
CA TYR A 111 -6.84 1.24 8.73
C TYR A 111 -6.20 1.09 10.12
N SER A 112 -6.68 1.84 11.12
CA SER A 112 -6.21 1.73 12.51
C SER A 112 -6.37 0.33 13.11
N TYR A 113 -7.30 -0.48 12.61
CA TYR A 113 -7.49 -1.85 13.10
C TYR A 113 -6.44 -2.83 12.57
N LEU A 114 -5.67 -2.45 11.56
CA LEU A 114 -4.68 -3.31 10.90
C LEU A 114 -3.33 -2.62 10.68
N LEU A 115 -3.12 -1.40 11.21
CA LEU A 115 -1.91 -0.63 10.95
C LEU A 115 -0.67 -1.37 11.46
N ASP A 116 -0.66 -1.73 12.75
CA ASP A 116 0.45 -2.44 13.39
C ASP A 116 0.71 -3.79 12.71
N SER A 117 -0.35 -4.55 12.42
CA SER A 117 -0.23 -5.83 11.72
C SER A 117 0.28 -5.68 10.28
N THR A 118 -0.06 -4.58 9.61
CA THR A 118 0.44 -4.26 8.26
C THR A 118 1.91 -3.86 8.30
N GLU A 119 2.31 -3.05 9.28
CA GLU A 119 3.70 -2.68 9.52
C GLU A 119 4.56 -3.91 9.81
N GLU A 120 4.13 -4.76 10.74
CA GLU A 120 4.82 -6.02 11.08
C GLU A 120 4.95 -6.92 9.84
N LEU A 121 3.88 -7.06 9.05
CA LEU A 121 3.90 -7.83 7.81
C LEU A 121 4.88 -7.25 6.78
N LEU A 122 4.94 -5.92 6.65
CA LEU A 122 5.92 -5.25 5.79
C LEU A 122 7.35 -5.53 6.25
N ASN A 123 7.62 -5.50 7.55
CA ASN A 123 8.94 -5.81 8.11
C ASN A 123 9.33 -7.28 7.89
N LYS A 124 8.39 -8.22 8.04
CA LYS A 124 8.58 -9.65 7.73
C LYS A 124 8.90 -9.93 6.26
N PHE A 125 8.51 -9.06 5.33
CA PHE A 125 8.96 -9.15 3.93
C PHE A 125 10.43 -8.73 3.79
N VAL A 126 10.86 -7.69 4.51
CA VAL A 126 12.23 -7.15 4.44
C VAL A 126 13.23 -8.13 5.04
N ASP A 127 12.93 -8.71 6.21
CA ASP A 127 13.80 -9.69 6.87
C ASP A 127 13.78 -11.07 6.19
N GLY A 128 12.80 -11.32 5.30
CA GLY A 128 12.65 -12.54 4.53
C GLY A 128 11.92 -13.68 5.25
N SER A 129 11.30 -13.42 6.40
CA SER A 129 10.43 -14.37 7.12
C SER A 129 9.20 -14.74 6.29
N ILE A 130 8.67 -13.80 5.52
CA ILE A 130 7.59 -14.04 4.55
C ILE A 130 8.11 -13.66 3.15
N LYS A 131 7.92 -14.56 2.16
CA LYS A 131 8.40 -14.38 0.78
C LYS A 131 7.28 -14.43 -0.27
N ASP A 132 6.02 -14.33 0.17
CA ASP A 132 4.89 -14.41 -0.74
C ASP A 132 4.71 -13.09 -1.52
N ILE A 133 5.17 -13.09 -2.77
CA ILE A 133 5.11 -11.95 -3.70
C ILE A 133 3.69 -11.43 -3.89
N ASN A 134 2.70 -12.33 -3.93
CA ASN A 134 1.31 -11.95 -4.17
C ASN A 134 0.70 -11.24 -2.97
N LEU A 135 0.99 -11.71 -1.75
CA LEU A 135 0.57 -11.04 -0.52
C LEU A 135 1.21 -9.66 -0.42
N ARG A 136 2.53 -9.57 -0.63
CA ARG A 136 3.25 -8.28 -0.63
C ARG A 136 2.64 -7.29 -1.62
N ARG A 137 2.35 -7.74 -2.84
CA ARG A 137 1.65 -6.94 -3.86
C ARG A 137 0.28 -6.45 -3.37
N LEU A 138 -0.52 -7.30 -2.75
CA LEU A 138 -1.86 -6.96 -2.25
C LEU A 138 -1.80 -5.94 -1.11
N VAL A 139 -0.83 -6.06 -0.20
CA VAL A 139 -0.59 -5.08 0.86
C VAL A 139 -0.28 -3.70 0.27
N LEU A 140 0.63 -3.62 -0.70
CA LEU A 140 1.00 -2.37 -1.37
C LEU A 140 -0.19 -1.73 -2.12
N ILE A 141 -1.03 -2.55 -2.74
CA ILE A 141 -2.27 -2.09 -3.39
C ILE A 141 -3.26 -1.54 -2.36
N SER A 142 -3.45 -2.23 -1.23
CA SER A 142 -4.34 -1.80 -0.14
C SER A 142 -3.90 -0.46 0.47
N LEU A 143 -2.61 -0.30 0.75
CA LEU A 143 -2.05 0.96 1.24
C LEU A 143 -2.25 2.09 0.23
N THR A 144 -1.93 1.83 -1.04
CA THR A 144 -2.18 2.79 -2.14
C THR A 144 -3.64 3.22 -2.20
N ALA A 145 -4.58 2.28 -2.10
CA ALA A 145 -6.01 2.58 -2.12
C ALA A 145 -6.42 3.44 -0.91
N SER A 146 -5.82 3.20 0.26
CA SER A 146 -6.06 3.99 1.45
C SER A 146 -5.58 5.43 1.32
N PHE A 147 -4.33 5.65 0.91
CA PHE A 147 -3.76 7.00 0.76
C PHE A 147 -4.57 7.81 -0.26
N LYS A 148 -4.94 7.20 -1.38
CA LYS A 148 -5.74 7.88 -2.43
C LYS A 148 -7.17 8.22 -2.03
N SER A 149 -7.68 7.54 -1.01
CA SER A 149 -9.05 7.71 -0.56
C SER A 149 -9.12 8.57 0.70
N ASP A 150 -7.99 9.00 1.25
CA ASP A 150 -7.98 9.83 2.44
C ASP A 150 -8.49 11.24 2.10
N GLN A 151 -9.39 11.71 2.95
CA GLN A 151 -9.97 13.06 2.92
C GLN A 151 -10.09 13.63 4.34
N ASP A 152 -9.82 12.81 5.35
CA ASP A 152 -10.02 13.14 6.76
C ASP A 152 -8.66 13.30 7.48
N GLU A 153 -7.59 13.53 6.71
CA GLU A 153 -6.21 13.69 7.17
C GLU A 153 -5.75 12.53 8.05
N TYR A 154 -6.26 11.33 7.78
CA TYR A 154 -5.93 10.14 8.54
C TYR A 154 -4.43 9.87 8.51
N TRP A 155 -3.78 9.93 7.35
CA TRP A 155 -2.34 9.67 7.24
C TRP A 155 -1.45 10.85 7.63
N GLN A 156 -2.03 12.03 7.89
CA GLN A 156 -1.27 13.20 8.32
C GLN A 156 -0.88 13.18 9.82
N SER A 157 -1.37 12.21 10.59
CA SER A 157 -0.88 12.01 11.96
C SER A 157 0.57 11.53 11.95
N GLN A 158 1.45 12.26 12.64
CA GLN A 158 2.88 11.98 12.71
C GLN A 158 3.17 10.52 13.05
N ALA A 159 2.58 9.98 14.12
CA ALA A 159 2.80 8.59 14.52
C ALA A 159 2.45 7.59 13.40
N ARG A 160 1.34 7.81 12.69
CA ARG A 160 0.92 6.92 11.59
C ARG A 160 1.82 7.08 10.37
N TYR A 161 2.15 8.32 10.03
CA TYR A 161 3.02 8.65 8.91
C TYR A 161 4.40 8.03 9.09
N GLU A 162 5.05 8.29 10.23
CA GLU A 162 6.40 7.78 10.52
C GLU A 162 6.46 6.26 10.49
N THR A 163 5.44 5.61 11.04
CA THR A 163 5.32 4.15 11.06
C THR A 163 5.25 3.60 9.63
N ILE A 164 4.32 4.12 8.82
CA ILE A 164 4.08 3.54 7.50
C ILE A 164 5.14 3.92 6.47
N VAL A 165 5.70 5.14 6.54
CA VAL A 165 6.73 5.60 5.59
C VAL A 165 8.02 4.82 5.75
N LYS A 166 8.43 4.51 6.99
CA LYS A 166 9.60 3.66 7.29
C LYS A 166 9.37 2.23 6.79
N ALA A 167 8.20 1.65 7.08
CA ALA A 167 7.88 0.30 6.64
C ALA A 167 7.80 0.16 5.11
N LEU A 168 7.26 1.18 4.42
CA LEU A 168 7.19 1.23 2.95
C LEU A 168 8.57 1.42 2.32
N THR A 169 9.36 2.41 2.77
CA THR A 169 10.69 2.68 2.19
C THR A 169 11.65 1.51 2.41
N SER A 170 11.58 0.84 3.56
CA SER A 170 12.38 -0.38 3.83
C SER A 170 12.14 -1.51 2.82
N GLN A 171 11.01 -1.50 2.09
CA GLN A 171 10.75 -2.49 1.05
C GLN A 171 11.74 -2.41 -0.12
N PHE A 172 12.38 -1.26 -0.37
CA PHE A 172 13.36 -1.12 -1.46
C PHE A 172 14.50 -2.14 -1.36
N ALA A 173 14.87 -2.53 -0.13
CA ALA A 173 15.96 -3.47 0.14
C ALA A 173 15.85 -4.81 -0.60
N ASN A 174 14.62 -5.27 -0.88
CA ASN A 174 14.40 -6.58 -1.49
C ASN A 174 13.08 -6.71 -2.28
N VAL A 175 12.48 -5.61 -2.75
CA VAL A 175 11.26 -5.68 -3.56
C VAL A 175 11.51 -6.41 -4.88
N GLU A 176 10.59 -7.31 -5.23
CA GLU A 176 10.68 -8.09 -6.46
C GLU A 176 10.27 -7.25 -7.68
N ASP A 177 10.98 -7.41 -8.80
CA ASP A 177 10.79 -6.55 -9.98
C ASP A 177 9.37 -6.58 -10.55
N GLY A 178 8.72 -7.75 -10.48
CA GLY A 178 7.33 -7.92 -10.91
C GLY A 178 6.32 -7.05 -10.12
N ILE A 179 6.70 -6.60 -8.93
CA ILE A 179 5.83 -5.83 -8.03
C ILE A 179 6.38 -4.46 -7.62
N GLY A 180 7.63 -4.11 -7.94
CA GLY A 180 8.23 -2.83 -7.57
C GLY A 180 7.42 -1.59 -8.00
N LYS A 181 6.70 -1.67 -9.13
CA LYS A 181 5.77 -0.61 -9.56
C LYS A 181 4.63 -0.32 -8.57
N TYR A 182 4.21 -1.31 -7.77
CA TYR A 182 3.19 -1.12 -6.75
C TYR A 182 3.78 -0.43 -5.51
N LEU A 183 5.05 -0.69 -5.19
CA LEU A 183 5.76 0.01 -4.14
C LEU A 183 5.95 1.49 -4.50
N VAL A 184 6.47 1.77 -5.70
CA VAL A 184 6.58 3.13 -6.24
C VAL A 184 5.24 3.86 -6.13
N LYS A 185 4.15 3.20 -6.56
CA LYS A 185 2.81 3.78 -6.50
C LYS A 185 2.33 4.02 -5.06
N ALA A 186 2.64 3.13 -4.11
CA ALA A 186 2.26 3.27 -2.71
C ALA A 186 2.99 4.46 -2.07
N VAL A 187 4.32 4.53 -2.19
CA VAL A 187 5.14 5.63 -1.64
C VAL A 187 4.72 6.96 -2.26
N THR A 188 4.60 7.04 -3.59
CA THR A 188 4.16 8.29 -4.22
C THR A 188 2.74 8.67 -3.81
N SER A 189 1.81 7.72 -3.63
CA SER A 189 0.44 8.07 -3.19
C SER A 189 0.42 8.61 -1.76
N LEU A 190 1.28 8.10 -0.86
CA LEU A 190 1.43 8.65 0.47
C LEU A 190 1.97 10.09 0.43
N VAL A 191 3.02 10.34 -0.36
CA VAL A 191 3.58 11.69 -0.54
C VAL A 191 2.55 12.67 -1.10
N GLN A 192 1.72 12.24 -2.05
CA GLN A 192 0.64 13.06 -2.59
C GLN A 192 -0.45 13.37 -1.54
N ASP A 193 -0.76 12.41 -0.68
CA ASP A 193 -1.76 12.56 0.38
C ASP A 193 -1.29 13.49 1.50
N THR A 194 0.03 13.50 1.75
CA THR A 194 0.65 14.32 2.80
C THR A 194 1.46 15.49 2.25
N SER A 195 1.16 15.95 1.03
CA SER A 195 2.02 16.88 0.29
C SER A 195 2.14 18.27 0.93
N SER A 196 1.20 18.64 1.79
CA SER A 196 1.17 19.90 2.53
C SER A 196 2.22 20.00 3.64
N SER A 197 2.86 18.90 4.03
CA SER A 197 3.85 18.85 5.11
C SER A 197 5.27 18.76 4.56
N ASP A 198 6.01 19.87 4.64
CA ASP A 198 7.43 19.91 4.29
C ASP A 198 8.28 18.99 5.17
N GLU A 199 7.90 18.79 6.43
CA GLU A 199 8.58 17.89 7.35
C GLU A 199 8.46 16.43 6.89
N TYR A 200 7.26 16.03 6.44
CA TYR A 200 7.03 14.70 5.89
C TYR A 200 7.75 14.50 4.56
N ASN A 201 7.75 15.51 3.68
CA ASN A 201 8.51 15.48 2.43
C ASN A 201 10.02 15.33 2.69
N LYS A 202 10.58 16.03 3.68
CA LYS A 202 11.99 15.88 4.11
C LYS A 202 12.26 14.46 4.61
N MET A 203 11.41 13.96 5.49
CA MET A 203 11.58 12.63 6.08
C MET A 203 11.59 11.52 5.03
N VAL A 204 10.61 11.52 4.12
CA VAL A 204 10.56 10.50 3.05
C VAL A 204 11.71 10.66 2.06
N ASN A 205 12.17 11.88 1.79
CA ASN A 205 13.33 12.14 0.94
C ASN A 205 14.60 11.54 1.53
N GLU A 206 14.87 11.80 2.81
CA GLU A 206 16.03 11.24 3.52
C GLU A 206 16.00 9.70 3.54
N LEU A 207 14.82 9.11 3.78
CA LEU A 207 14.64 7.66 3.74
C LEU A 207 14.91 7.10 2.35
N ILE A 208 14.37 7.69 1.27
CA ILE A 208 14.61 7.20 -0.08
C ILE A 208 16.09 7.34 -0.47
N ILE A 209 16.73 8.48 -0.15
CA ILE A 209 18.17 8.70 -0.38
C ILE A 209 19.01 7.64 0.35
N SER A 210 18.61 7.20 1.54
CA SER A 210 19.32 6.15 2.26
C SER A 210 19.38 4.81 1.50
N HIS A 211 18.41 4.54 0.61
CA HIS A 211 18.36 3.37 -0.27
C HIS A 211 19.04 3.58 -1.63
N MET A 212 19.72 4.72 -1.82
CA MET A 212 20.42 5.10 -3.05
C MET A 212 21.94 5.18 -2.89
N ARG A 213 22.47 4.87 -1.70
CA ARG A 213 23.90 4.96 -1.40
C ARG A 213 24.71 3.89 -2.14
N ALA A 214 26.00 4.14 -2.38
CA ALA A 214 26.91 3.19 -3.05
C ALA A 214 26.84 1.74 -2.53
N ASP A 215 26.67 1.55 -1.21
CA ASP A 215 26.68 0.23 -0.55
C ASP A 215 25.35 -0.55 -0.67
N CYS A 216 24.28 0.09 -1.17
CA CYS A 216 23.02 -0.57 -1.47
C CYS A 216 23.12 -1.51 -2.69
N LYS A 217 22.21 -2.47 -2.80
CA LYS A 217 22.15 -3.35 -3.97
C LYS A 217 21.65 -2.58 -5.20
N PRO A 218 22.07 -2.93 -6.43
CA PRO A 218 21.63 -2.22 -7.63
C PRO A 218 20.11 -2.12 -7.77
N ARG A 219 19.37 -3.21 -7.53
CA ARG A 219 17.90 -3.19 -7.60
C ARG A 219 17.24 -2.34 -6.52
N GLU A 220 17.85 -2.25 -5.34
CA GLU A 220 17.38 -1.36 -4.27
C GLU A 220 17.52 0.11 -4.70
N LYS A 221 18.71 0.49 -5.19
CA LYS A 221 18.98 1.83 -5.76
C LYS A 221 18.00 2.14 -6.88
N PHE A 222 17.82 1.21 -7.82
CA PHE A 222 16.93 1.37 -8.97
C PHE A 222 15.48 1.68 -8.55
N TRP A 223 14.92 0.93 -7.59
CA TRP A 223 13.55 1.16 -7.13
C TRP A 223 13.41 2.44 -6.31
N ALA A 224 14.44 2.84 -5.56
CA ALA A 224 14.49 4.12 -4.86
C ALA A 224 14.53 5.31 -5.85
N VAL A 225 15.44 5.29 -6.83
CA VAL A 225 15.54 6.29 -7.92
C VAL A 225 14.21 6.41 -8.67
N ARG A 226 13.62 5.27 -9.06
CA ARG A 226 12.35 5.24 -9.78
C ARG A 226 11.20 5.83 -8.97
N THR A 227 11.26 5.70 -7.64
CA THR A 227 10.28 6.31 -6.74
C THR A 227 10.45 7.82 -6.70
N LEU A 228 11.67 8.34 -6.49
CA LEU A 228 11.93 9.79 -6.56
C LEU A 228 11.54 10.38 -7.90
N LYS A 229 11.89 9.72 -9.02
CA LYS A 229 11.47 10.14 -10.36
C LYS A 229 9.96 10.32 -10.45
N THR A 230 9.21 9.38 -9.87
CA THR A 230 7.74 9.44 -9.88
C THR A 230 7.19 10.51 -8.94
N ILE A 231 7.85 10.78 -7.82
CA ILE A 231 7.51 11.88 -6.90
C ILE A 231 7.73 13.23 -7.58
N TYR A 232 8.92 13.51 -8.12
CA TYR A 232 9.19 14.77 -8.82
C TYR A 232 8.23 14.99 -9.99
N LYS A 233 7.92 13.94 -10.76
CA LYS A 233 6.95 14.04 -11.85
C LYS A 233 5.55 14.46 -11.41
N LYS A 234 5.15 14.14 -10.18
CA LYS A 234 3.77 14.37 -9.69
C LYS A 234 3.62 15.50 -8.67
N SER A 235 4.69 15.79 -7.95
CA SER A 235 4.70 16.70 -6.78
C SER A 235 5.92 17.63 -6.80
N GLY A 236 6.62 17.74 -7.93
CA GLY A 236 7.92 18.41 -8.07
C GLY A 236 7.96 19.87 -7.58
N GLU A 237 6.87 20.62 -7.72
CA GLU A 237 6.79 22.02 -7.27
C GLU A 237 7.07 22.18 -5.75
N HIS A 238 6.70 21.19 -4.94
CA HIS A 238 6.91 21.22 -3.49
C HIS A 238 8.28 20.64 -3.07
N TRP A 239 9.03 20.09 -4.03
CA TRP A 239 10.24 19.31 -3.78
C TRP A 239 11.53 20.02 -4.20
N PHE A 240 11.43 21.23 -4.79
CA PHE A 240 12.60 22.03 -5.17
C PHE A 240 13.54 22.34 -4.00
N SER A 241 13.00 22.60 -2.81
CA SER A 241 13.80 22.91 -1.61
C SER A 241 14.66 21.73 -1.15
N LEU A 242 14.35 20.51 -1.59
CA LEU A 242 15.06 19.27 -1.27
C LEU A 242 16.12 18.90 -2.32
N LEU A 243 16.09 19.57 -3.49
CA LEU A 243 17.00 19.29 -4.58
C LEU A 243 18.49 19.38 -4.20
N PRO A 244 18.96 20.35 -3.37
CA PRO A 244 20.36 20.40 -2.98
C PRO A 244 20.86 19.13 -2.26
N GLN A 245 19.99 18.38 -1.57
CA GLN A 245 20.35 17.12 -0.94
C GLN A 245 20.46 15.97 -1.95
N LEU A 246 19.73 16.07 -3.06
CA LEU A 246 19.64 15.03 -4.07
C LEU A 246 20.76 15.15 -5.12
N VAL A 247 21.22 16.36 -5.42
CA VAL A 247 22.24 16.63 -6.45
C VAL A 247 23.52 15.80 -6.26
N PRO A 248 24.15 15.73 -5.07
CA PRO A 248 25.35 14.91 -4.88
C PRO A 248 25.09 13.42 -5.12
N ILE A 249 23.90 12.94 -4.74
CA ILE A 249 23.50 11.54 -4.90
C ILE A 249 23.26 11.22 -6.38
N ILE A 250 22.69 12.15 -7.14
CA ILE A 250 22.54 12.00 -8.60
C ILE A 250 23.92 11.92 -9.25
N ALA A 251 24.87 12.79 -8.88
CA ALA A 251 26.22 12.75 -9.42
C ALA A 251 26.89 11.38 -9.19
N GLU A 252 26.82 10.86 -7.95
CA GLU A 252 27.34 9.53 -7.59
C GLU A 252 26.68 8.42 -8.42
N LEU A 253 25.36 8.45 -8.59
CA LEU A 253 24.64 7.41 -9.33
C LEU A 253 24.78 7.49 -10.85
N LEU A 254 25.15 8.65 -11.41
CA LEU A 254 25.50 8.78 -12.82
C LEU A 254 26.82 8.09 -13.16
N GLU A 255 27.61 7.75 -12.14
CA GLU A 255 28.86 6.99 -12.21
C GLU A 255 28.70 5.56 -11.63
N ASP A 256 27.47 5.09 -11.41
CA ASP A 256 27.21 3.74 -10.85
C ASP A 256 27.66 2.64 -11.83
N ASP A 257 28.25 1.56 -11.29
CA ASP A 257 28.71 0.42 -12.08
C ASP A 257 27.56 -0.38 -12.73
N ASP A 258 26.34 -0.29 -12.18
CA ASP A 258 25.16 -0.97 -12.73
C ASP A 258 24.46 -0.11 -13.79
N GLU A 259 24.49 -0.57 -15.05
CA GLU A 259 23.94 0.14 -16.21
C GLU A 259 22.44 0.47 -16.07
N ASP A 260 21.63 -0.39 -15.41
CA ASP A 260 20.20 -0.13 -15.23
C ASP A 260 19.96 1.03 -14.26
N VAL A 261 20.76 1.12 -13.20
CA VAL A 261 20.72 2.24 -12.23
C VAL A 261 21.15 3.53 -12.91
N GLU A 262 22.30 3.52 -13.56
CA GLU A 262 22.86 4.69 -14.27
C GLU A 262 21.87 5.22 -15.31
N MET A 263 21.25 4.33 -16.10
CA MET A 263 20.28 4.69 -17.12
C MET A 263 18.99 5.27 -16.52
N GLU A 264 18.47 4.69 -15.43
CA GLU A 264 17.26 5.17 -14.76
C GLU A 264 17.47 6.57 -14.14
N VAL A 265 18.69 6.89 -13.72
CA VAL A 265 19.07 8.23 -13.25
C VAL A 265 19.23 9.19 -14.43
N ARG A 266 20.13 8.89 -15.38
CA ARG A 266 20.48 9.76 -16.51
C ARG A 266 19.30 10.08 -17.41
N THR A 267 18.54 9.06 -17.78
CA THR A 267 17.41 9.21 -18.72
C THR A 267 16.07 9.40 -18.05
N GLY A 268 15.98 9.10 -16.75
CA GLY A 268 14.76 9.16 -15.97
C GLY A 268 14.75 10.32 -14.98
N LEU A 269 15.40 10.15 -13.84
CA LEU A 269 15.33 11.11 -12.73
C LEU A 269 15.83 12.49 -13.12
N ALA A 270 17.03 12.58 -13.72
CA ALA A 270 17.63 13.86 -14.11
C ALA A 270 16.74 14.63 -15.08
N LYS A 271 16.26 13.98 -16.15
CA LYS A 271 15.35 14.62 -17.13
C LYS A 271 14.05 15.12 -16.50
N VAL A 272 13.45 14.35 -15.58
CA VAL A 272 12.23 14.79 -14.90
C VAL A 272 12.50 16.01 -14.03
N ILE A 273 13.65 16.06 -13.37
CA ILE A 273 14.04 17.24 -12.58
C ILE A 273 14.25 18.45 -13.48
N GLU A 274 14.94 18.30 -14.61
CA GLU A 274 15.15 19.37 -15.60
C GLU A 274 13.82 19.90 -16.16
N GLU A 275 12.89 19.00 -16.51
CA GLU A 275 11.55 19.35 -16.97
C GLU A 275 10.78 20.16 -15.91
N VAL A 276 10.90 19.78 -14.64
CA VAL A 276 10.25 20.45 -13.52
C VAL A 276 10.91 21.81 -13.24
N MET A 277 12.24 21.93 -13.29
CA MET A 277 12.98 23.19 -13.09
C MET A 277 12.85 24.17 -14.27
N GLY A 278 12.70 23.65 -15.49
CA GLY A 278 12.79 24.44 -16.72
C GLY A 278 14.22 24.81 -17.12
N GLU A 279 15.25 24.20 -16.51
CA GLU A 279 16.66 24.41 -16.84
C GLU A 279 17.49 23.13 -16.66
N PRO A 280 18.69 23.04 -17.29
CA PRO A 280 19.55 21.86 -17.20
C PRO A 280 20.09 21.61 -15.78
N LEU A 281 20.19 20.33 -15.40
CA LEU A 281 20.70 19.92 -14.09
C LEU A 281 22.22 20.07 -13.99
N ASP A 282 22.92 20.04 -15.12
CA ASP A 282 24.38 20.16 -15.21
C ASP A 282 24.94 21.36 -14.43
N LYS A 283 24.18 22.47 -14.35
CA LYS A 283 24.55 23.68 -13.59
C LYS A 283 24.78 23.44 -12.09
N TYR A 284 24.28 22.32 -11.56
CA TYR A 284 24.33 21.96 -10.15
C TYR A 284 25.28 20.79 -9.88
N LEU A 285 25.76 20.10 -10.92
CA LEU A 285 26.65 18.93 -10.79
C LEU A 285 28.14 19.30 -10.77
N ASP A 286 28.47 20.59 -10.89
CA ASP A 286 29.82 21.17 -10.87
C ASP A 286 30.34 21.51 -9.46
#